data_AF-A0A9E2L435-F1
#
_entry.id   AF-A0A9E2L435-F1
#
_cell.length_a   1.000
_cell.length_b   1.000
_cell.length_c   1.000
_cell.angle_alpha   90.00
_cell.angle_beta   90.00
_cell.angle_gamma   90.00
#
_symmetry.space_group_name_H-M   'P 1'
#
loop_
_entity.id
_entity.type
_entity.pdbx_description
1 polymer ?
#
loop_
_entity_poly.entity_id
_entity_poly.type
_entity_poly.pdbx_seq_one_letter_code
_entity_poly.pdbx_strand_id
1 'polypeptide(L)'
;MTVTDVSIIQPPLVQLNTPYPSGAYLRAFFSQLKKDYPQWAIGSVRWIDCSNALYRSIFSQAGLKKLFSSTEKKAMEKAFHYEKTGKENEAFNLRRYVSQQEQWIRWIPAITDILSGKGRELSHEFVRSPGVPRGYRMENYLAGLSSEPDADDALILASLALADLADYISVVYDSAFELIRYGESAAVSATSMEEIKAAMAAPIMNDFYTPLVQELIAGCDSRRRQLICVSCPFPGTVTAALLTCKLFKEAGMDKVFTVMGGGCVNTDLRDCKESLLAEWVDAFSFDRGYGSYWDFFRHIETLECSQCGTERVPLGIYKTN
;
A
#
# COMPACT_ATOMS: atom_id res chain seq x y z
N MET A 1 -25.43 23.69 1.41
CA MET A 1 -24.06 23.35 0.98
C MET A 1 -23.83 21.86 1.18
N THR A 2 -23.33 21.14 0.18
CA THR A 2 -23.07 19.70 0.33
C THR A 2 -21.81 19.51 1.17
N VAL A 3 -21.91 18.75 2.26
CA VAL A 3 -20.76 18.41 3.13
C VAL A 3 -19.73 17.60 2.34
N THR A 4 -18.44 17.93 2.53
CA THR A 4 -17.32 17.24 1.89
C THR A 4 -16.50 16.48 2.92
N ASP A 5 -16.56 15.15 2.88
CA ASP A 5 -15.65 14.28 3.62
C ASP A 5 -14.29 14.21 2.90
N VAL A 6 -13.21 14.26 3.66
CA VAL A 6 -11.83 14.24 3.15
C VAL A 6 -11.15 12.96 3.62
N SER A 7 -10.70 12.15 2.68
CA SER A 7 -9.93 10.94 2.93
C SER A 7 -8.54 11.09 2.35
N ILE A 8 -7.52 11.13 3.21
CA ILE A 8 -6.12 11.20 2.82
C ILE A 8 -5.57 9.78 2.82
N ILE A 9 -5.18 9.29 1.65
CA ILE A 9 -4.72 7.93 1.46
C ILE A 9 -3.22 7.96 1.21
N GLN A 10 -2.47 7.29 2.08
CA GLN A 10 -1.11 6.88 1.78
C GLN A 10 -1.20 5.55 1.02
N PRO A 11 -0.78 5.49 -0.26
CA PRO A 11 -0.77 4.24 -1.01
C PRO A 11 0.11 3.19 -0.33
N PRO A 12 -0.10 1.89 -0.61
CA PRO A 12 0.69 0.80 -0.07
C PRO A 12 2.15 0.84 -0.57
N LEU A 13 2.95 -0.06 -0.02
CA LEU A 13 4.36 -0.27 -0.38
C LEU A 13 5.29 0.89 0.00
N VAL A 14 4.91 1.71 0.99
CA VAL A 14 5.88 2.50 1.74
C VAL A 14 6.58 1.63 2.78
N GLN A 15 7.80 2.03 3.17
CA GLN A 15 8.55 1.35 4.22
C GLN A 15 7.77 1.36 5.54
N LEU A 16 7.53 0.18 6.12
CA LEU A 16 6.76 0.02 7.35
C LEU A 16 7.39 0.70 8.58
N ASN A 17 8.73 0.83 8.60
CA ASN A 17 9.48 1.39 9.71
C ASN A 17 9.78 2.90 9.56
N THR A 18 9.45 3.50 8.42
CA THR A 18 9.72 4.92 8.14
C THR A 18 8.40 5.66 7.98
N PRO A 19 7.94 6.43 8.98
CA PRO A 19 6.69 7.16 8.86
C PRO A 19 6.80 8.22 7.75
N TYR A 20 5.80 8.26 6.86
CA TYR A 20 5.68 9.34 5.88
C TYR A 20 4.67 10.39 6.41
N PRO A 21 5.15 11.55 6.90
CA PRO A 21 4.32 12.44 7.72
C PRO A 21 3.32 13.27 6.93
N SER A 22 3.32 13.22 5.59
CA SER A 22 2.46 14.04 4.74
C SER A 22 0.98 13.87 5.07
N GLY A 23 0.54 12.64 5.37
CA GLY A 23 -0.84 12.34 5.72
C GLY A 23 -1.25 12.98 7.04
N ALA A 24 -0.37 12.96 8.04
CA ALA A 24 -0.59 13.63 9.31
C ALA A 24 -0.67 15.15 9.14
N TYR A 25 0.21 15.74 8.32
CA TYR A 25 0.19 17.18 8.08
C TYR A 25 -1.04 17.64 7.28
N LEU A 26 -1.43 16.92 6.23
CA LEU A 26 -2.66 17.20 5.48
C LEU A 26 -3.89 17.06 6.38
N ARG A 27 -3.93 16.05 7.25
CA ARG A 27 -5.02 15.88 8.21
C ARG A 27 -5.11 17.08 9.16
N ALA A 28 -3.98 17.53 9.70
CA ALA A 28 -3.94 18.72 10.56
C ALA A 28 -4.43 19.97 9.81
N PHE A 29 -3.96 20.16 8.58
CA PHE A 29 -4.38 21.25 7.71
C PHE A 29 -5.91 21.25 7.46
N PHE A 30 -6.48 20.16 6.96
CA PHE A 30 -7.94 20.09 6.72
C PHE A 30 -8.76 20.19 8.01
N SER A 31 -8.25 19.67 9.13
CA SER A 31 -8.90 19.81 10.44
C SER A 31 -8.92 21.28 10.89
N GLN A 32 -7.85 22.03 10.62
CA GLN A 32 -7.80 23.46 10.88
C GLN A 32 -8.76 24.22 9.96
N LEU A 33 -8.78 23.91 8.65
CA LEU A 33 -9.71 24.53 7.71
C LEU A 33 -11.17 24.30 8.11
N LYS A 34 -11.51 23.08 8.55
CA LYS A 34 -12.84 22.75 9.05
C LYS A 34 -13.25 23.63 10.24
N LYS A 35 -12.31 23.97 11.13
CA LYS A 35 -12.55 24.78 12.32
C LYS A 35 -12.67 26.27 11.97
N ASP A 36 -11.75 26.77 11.17
CA ASP A 36 -11.61 28.21 10.88
C ASP A 36 -12.57 28.68 9.78
N TYR A 37 -12.99 27.77 8.89
CA TYR A 37 -13.89 28.07 7.77
C TYR A 37 -15.11 27.12 7.79
N PRO A 38 -16.02 27.21 8.77
CA PRO A 38 -17.22 26.35 8.85
C PRO A 38 -18.09 26.45 7.59
N GLN A 39 -18.06 27.58 6.90
CA GLN A 39 -18.74 27.82 5.64
C GLN A 39 -18.21 26.97 4.48
N TRP A 40 -17.09 26.24 4.62
CA TRP A 40 -16.64 25.29 3.59
C TRP A 40 -17.25 23.89 3.75
N ALA A 41 -18.06 23.68 4.80
CA ALA A 41 -18.78 22.44 5.07
C ALA A 41 -17.90 21.17 5.01
N ILE A 42 -16.66 21.26 5.52
CA ILE A 42 -15.75 20.11 5.62
C ILE A 42 -16.28 19.16 6.71
N GLY A 43 -16.56 17.92 6.31
CA GLY A 43 -17.11 16.86 7.15
C GLY A 43 -16.04 16.14 7.96
N SER A 44 -15.97 14.82 7.79
CA SER A 44 -14.91 14.01 8.38
C SER A 44 -13.59 14.22 7.67
N VAL A 45 -12.49 14.17 8.41
CA VAL A 45 -11.12 14.23 7.87
C VAL A 45 -10.38 13.01 8.40
N ARG A 46 -9.99 12.10 7.49
CA ARG A 46 -9.37 10.82 7.82
C ARG A 46 -8.02 10.69 7.13
N TRP A 47 -7.04 10.09 7.82
CA TRP A 47 -5.80 9.63 7.23
C TRP A 47 -5.77 8.10 7.30
N ILE A 48 -5.54 7.48 6.16
CA ILE A 48 -5.57 6.03 5.96
C ILE A 48 -4.20 5.60 5.46
N ASP A 49 -3.55 4.72 6.21
CA ASP A 49 -2.28 4.10 5.83
C ASP A 49 -2.54 2.75 5.17
N CYS A 50 -2.59 2.74 3.85
CA CYS A 50 -2.81 1.51 3.10
C CYS A 50 -1.58 0.59 3.07
N SER A 51 -0.38 1.07 3.42
CA SER A 51 0.78 0.18 3.55
C SER A 51 0.58 -0.75 4.73
N ASN A 52 0.35 -0.21 5.92
CA ASN A 52 0.06 -1.02 7.10
C ASN A 52 -1.18 -1.91 6.89
N ALA A 53 -2.25 -1.41 6.25
CA ALA A 53 -3.43 -2.21 5.94
C ALA A 53 -3.13 -3.38 4.99
N LEU A 54 -2.38 -3.14 3.91
CA LEU A 54 -1.98 -4.19 2.96
C LEU A 54 -1.13 -5.26 3.64
N TYR A 55 -0.10 -4.85 4.37
CA TYR A 55 0.80 -5.78 5.06
C TYR A 55 0.07 -6.60 6.11
N ARG A 56 -0.86 -6.01 6.86
CA ARG A 56 -1.70 -6.76 7.82
C ARG A 56 -2.68 -7.71 7.13
N SER A 57 -3.18 -7.36 5.95
CA SER A 57 -4.03 -8.25 5.17
C SER A 57 -3.25 -9.49 4.71
N ILE A 58 -2.06 -9.28 4.13
CA ILE A 58 -1.17 -10.34 3.66
C ILE A 58 -0.65 -11.19 4.82
N PHE A 59 -0.03 -10.56 5.82
CA PHE A 59 0.56 -11.21 6.99
C PHE A 59 -0.47 -11.42 8.10
N SER A 60 -1.57 -12.06 7.72
CA SER A 60 -2.58 -12.59 8.63
C SER A 60 -2.78 -14.07 8.38
N GLN A 61 -3.46 -14.76 9.30
CA GLN A 61 -3.80 -16.16 9.06
C GLN A 61 -4.64 -16.35 7.80
N ALA A 62 -5.59 -15.44 7.55
CA ALA A 62 -6.43 -15.47 6.36
C ALA A 62 -5.61 -15.20 5.08
N GLY A 63 -4.72 -14.21 5.12
CA GLY A 63 -3.87 -13.86 4.00
C GLY A 63 -2.88 -14.97 3.64
N LEU A 64 -2.20 -15.55 4.63
CA LEU A 64 -1.30 -16.68 4.40
C LEU A 64 -2.04 -17.93 3.91
N LYS A 65 -3.23 -18.24 4.44
CA LYS A 65 -4.06 -19.34 3.91
C LYS A 65 -4.40 -19.12 2.44
N LYS A 66 -4.85 -17.90 2.08
CA LYS A 66 -5.13 -17.53 0.69
C LYS A 66 -3.89 -17.72 -0.18
N LEU A 67 -2.74 -17.18 0.23
CA LEU A 67 -1.47 -17.30 -0.49
C LEU A 67 -1.09 -18.76 -0.71
N PHE A 68 -0.89 -19.54 0.35
CA PHE A 68 -0.45 -20.93 0.23
C PHE A 68 -1.40 -21.78 -0.63
N SER A 69 -2.72 -21.62 -0.45
CA SER A 69 -3.70 -22.35 -1.27
C SER A 69 -3.59 -22.05 -2.77
N SER A 70 -3.15 -20.85 -3.14
CA SER A 70 -2.98 -20.41 -4.52
C SER A 70 -1.57 -20.68 -5.09
N THR A 71 -0.57 -20.87 -4.23
CA THR A 71 0.85 -20.95 -4.62
C THR A 71 1.46 -22.33 -4.50
N GLU A 72 0.88 -23.25 -3.73
CA GLU A 72 1.46 -24.57 -3.43
C GLU A 72 1.93 -25.30 -4.69
N LYS A 73 1.04 -25.45 -5.68
CA LYS A 73 1.36 -26.14 -6.94
C LYS A 73 2.53 -25.48 -7.67
N LYS A 74 2.49 -24.16 -7.83
CA LYS A 74 3.54 -23.39 -8.52
C LYS A 74 4.87 -23.43 -7.77
N ALA A 75 4.83 -23.44 -6.44
CA ALA A 75 6.01 -23.60 -5.60
C ALA A 75 6.69 -24.95 -5.83
N MET A 76 5.90 -26.03 -5.89
CA MET A 76 6.42 -27.39 -6.14
C MET A 76 6.97 -27.56 -7.56
N GLU A 77 6.30 -27.00 -8.56
CA GLU A 77 6.78 -26.98 -9.95
C GLU A 77 8.12 -26.22 -10.07
N LYS A 78 8.23 -25.05 -9.43
CA LYS A 78 9.49 -24.28 -9.38
C LYS A 78 10.59 -25.03 -8.64
N ALA A 79 10.28 -25.68 -7.51
CA ALA A 79 11.26 -26.46 -6.76
C ALA A 79 11.85 -27.58 -7.61
N PHE A 80 11.01 -28.33 -8.34
CA PHE A 80 11.47 -29.38 -9.26
C PHE A 80 12.32 -28.82 -10.41
N HIS A 81 11.97 -27.65 -10.93
CA HIS A 81 12.79 -26.98 -11.94
C HIS A 81 14.17 -26.58 -11.38
N TYR A 82 14.20 -26.00 -10.17
CA TYR A 82 15.43 -25.59 -9.50
C TYR A 82 16.38 -26.76 -9.22
N GLU A 83 15.86 -27.91 -8.77
CA GLU A 83 16.63 -29.15 -8.63
C GLU A 83 17.33 -29.54 -9.95
N LYS A 84 16.60 -29.52 -11.07
CA LYS A 84 17.17 -29.85 -12.39
C LYS A 84 18.22 -28.87 -12.87
N THR A 85 18.15 -27.62 -12.42
CA THR A 85 19.10 -26.55 -12.80
C THR A 85 20.25 -26.37 -11.81
N GLY A 86 20.38 -27.24 -10.80
CA GLY A 86 21.46 -27.18 -9.80
C GLY A 86 21.24 -26.14 -8.69
N LYS A 87 20.02 -25.63 -8.52
CA LYS A 87 19.62 -24.67 -7.48
C LYS A 87 18.99 -25.38 -6.28
N GLU A 88 19.77 -26.26 -5.65
CA GLU A 88 19.26 -27.18 -4.62
C GLU A 88 18.73 -26.43 -3.38
N ASN A 89 19.40 -25.35 -2.96
CA ASN A 89 18.99 -24.57 -1.79
C ASN A 89 17.64 -23.85 -2.02
N GLU A 90 17.44 -23.25 -3.18
CA GLU A 90 16.19 -22.59 -3.54
C GLU A 90 15.04 -23.59 -3.66
N ALA A 91 15.31 -24.77 -4.22
CA ALA A 91 14.33 -25.86 -4.28
C ALA A 91 13.94 -26.35 -2.88
N PHE A 92 14.93 -26.60 -2.01
CA PHE A 92 14.72 -27.00 -0.62
C PHE A 92 13.85 -25.98 0.12
N ASN A 93 14.18 -24.69 0.00
CA ASN A 93 13.43 -23.63 0.66
C ASN A 93 11.97 -23.58 0.19
N LEU A 94 11.71 -23.69 -1.12
CA LEU A 94 10.32 -23.73 -1.62
C LEU A 94 9.53 -24.91 -1.07
N ARG A 95 10.11 -26.12 -1.06
CA ARG A 95 9.47 -27.32 -0.50
C ARG A 95 9.19 -27.16 1.00
N ARG A 96 10.12 -26.54 1.72
CA ARG A 96 9.98 -26.25 3.14
C ARG A 96 8.82 -25.31 3.43
N TYR A 97 8.63 -24.24 2.67
CA TYR A 97 7.48 -23.35 2.86
C TYR A 97 6.15 -24.10 2.68
N VAL A 98 6.06 -24.95 1.66
CA VAL A 98 4.87 -25.78 1.42
C VAL A 98 4.64 -26.76 2.57
N SER A 99 5.67 -27.47 3.04
CA SER A 99 5.53 -28.44 4.13
C SER A 99 5.23 -27.77 5.48
N GLN A 100 5.70 -26.54 5.68
CA GLN A 100 5.54 -25.78 6.92
C GLN A 100 4.39 -24.75 6.88
N GLN A 101 3.52 -24.77 5.87
CA GLN A 101 2.47 -23.76 5.67
C GLN A 101 1.60 -23.56 6.92
N GLU A 102 1.20 -24.65 7.59
CA GLU A 102 0.38 -24.58 8.80
C GLU A 102 1.12 -23.94 9.98
N GLN A 103 2.44 -24.13 10.08
CA GLN A 103 3.23 -23.46 11.10
C GLN A 103 3.37 -21.96 10.81
N TRP A 104 3.57 -21.56 9.54
CA TRP A 104 3.58 -20.15 9.16
C TRP A 104 2.24 -19.48 9.46
N ILE A 105 1.12 -20.11 9.09
CA ILE A 105 -0.24 -19.62 9.39
C ILE A 105 -0.48 -19.54 10.90
N ARG A 106 -0.01 -20.52 11.68
CA ARG A 106 -0.15 -20.51 13.14
C ARG A 106 0.60 -19.35 13.79
N TRP A 107 1.84 -19.10 13.36
CA TRP A 107 2.76 -18.17 14.03
C TRP A 107 2.68 -16.73 13.54
N ILE A 108 2.08 -16.46 12.38
CA ILE A 108 2.01 -15.10 11.84
C ILE A 108 1.38 -14.07 12.80
N PRO A 109 0.34 -14.37 13.63
CA PRO A 109 -0.16 -13.41 14.59
C PRO A 109 0.90 -12.99 15.61
N ALA A 110 1.61 -13.96 16.21
CA ALA A 110 2.67 -13.68 17.18
C ALA A 110 3.83 -12.90 16.56
N ILE A 111 4.24 -13.24 15.33
CA ILE A 111 5.27 -12.50 14.58
C ILE A 111 4.86 -11.03 14.42
N THR A 112 3.63 -10.77 13.98
CA THR A 112 3.14 -9.40 13.78
C THR A 112 2.91 -8.64 15.10
N ASP A 113 2.55 -9.32 16.18
CA ASP A 113 2.39 -8.72 17.50
C ASP A 113 3.73 -8.31 18.10
N ILE A 114 4.76 -9.17 18.03
CA ILE A 114 6.14 -8.86 18.45
C ILE A 114 6.63 -7.59 17.73
N LEU A 115 6.45 -7.51 16.40
CA LEU A 115 6.83 -6.34 15.61
C LEU A 115 6.03 -5.07 15.95
N SER A 116 4.81 -5.23 16.45
CA SER A 116 3.97 -4.11 16.91
C SER A 116 4.26 -3.70 18.35
N GLY A 117 5.29 -4.28 19.00
CA GLY A 117 5.63 -4.03 20.40
C GLY A 117 4.67 -4.68 21.40
N LYS A 118 3.85 -5.64 20.94
CA LYS A 118 2.92 -6.41 21.79
C LYS A 118 3.54 -7.76 22.16
N GLY A 119 3.16 -8.28 23.32
CA GLY A 119 3.44 -9.69 23.68
C GLY A 119 4.89 -10.01 24.01
N ARG A 120 5.48 -9.37 25.05
CA ARG A 120 6.82 -9.75 25.56
C ARG A 120 6.93 -11.24 25.92
N GLU A 121 5.83 -11.84 26.38
CA GLU A 121 5.77 -13.27 26.70
C GLU A 121 5.86 -14.15 25.44
N LEU A 122 5.35 -13.68 24.30
CA LEU A 122 5.44 -14.38 23.01
C LEU A 122 6.86 -14.42 22.47
N SER A 123 7.73 -13.48 22.85
CA SER A 123 9.13 -13.45 22.41
C SER A 123 9.89 -14.71 22.81
N HIS A 124 9.76 -15.16 24.06
CA HIS A 124 10.42 -16.38 24.53
C HIS A 124 9.90 -17.61 23.79
N GLU A 125 8.58 -17.73 23.64
CA GLU A 125 7.95 -18.85 22.94
C GLU A 125 8.37 -18.88 21.47
N PHE A 126 8.34 -17.74 20.79
CA PHE A 126 8.70 -17.60 19.39
C PHE A 126 10.17 -17.90 19.12
N VAL A 127 11.07 -17.61 20.06
CA VAL A 127 12.51 -17.88 19.91
C VAL A 127 12.81 -19.37 20.13
N ARG A 128 12.18 -20.00 21.13
CA ARG A 128 12.59 -21.34 21.59
C ARG A 128 11.69 -22.49 21.14
N SER A 129 10.47 -22.21 20.70
CA SER A 129 9.53 -23.28 20.38
C SER A 129 9.97 -24.04 19.13
N PRO A 130 10.07 -25.39 19.18
CA PRO A 130 10.47 -26.21 18.03
C PRO A 130 9.43 -26.21 16.92
N GLY A 131 8.19 -25.75 17.21
CA GLY A 131 7.13 -25.62 16.22
C GLY A 131 7.11 -24.29 15.47
N VAL A 132 8.09 -23.41 15.70
CA VAL A 132 8.20 -22.13 14.99
C VAL A 132 8.85 -22.37 13.64
N PRO A 133 8.22 -21.97 12.52
CA PRO A 133 8.84 -22.10 11.22
C PRO A 133 10.01 -21.11 11.15
N ARG A 134 11.07 -21.52 10.46
CA ARG A 134 12.23 -20.68 10.18
C ARG A 134 12.41 -20.63 8.67
N GLY A 135 12.57 -19.43 8.12
CA GLY A 135 13.02 -19.28 6.74
C GLY A 135 14.55 -19.18 6.67
N TYR A 136 15.05 -18.97 5.46
CA TYR A 136 16.48 -18.95 5.19
C TYR A 136 17.19 -17.79 5.91
N ARG A 137 16.59 -16.60 5.93
CA ARG A 137 17.17 -15.43 6.58
C ARG A 137 17.24 -15.62 8.09
N MET A 138 16.19 -16.17 8.69
CA MET A 138 16.16 -16.50 10.11
C MET A 138 17.25 -17.51 10.48
N GLU A 139 17.42 -18.56 9.68
CA GLU A 139 18.45 -19.57 9.95
C GLU A 139 19.87 -19.03 9.82
N ASN A 140 20.14 -18.19 8.81
CA ASN A 140 21.43 -17.54 8.67
C ASN A 140 21.75 -16.63 9.88
N TYR A 141 20.75 -15.91 10.39
CA TYR A 141 20.91 -15.10 11.59
C TYR A 141 21.22 -15.98 12.81
N LEU A 142 20.45 -17.05 13.02
CA LEU A 142 20.65 -17.99 14.14
C LEU A 142 22.02 -18.68 14.08
N ALA A 143 22.46 -19.09 12.89
CA ALA A 143 23.77 -19.73 12.68
C ALA A 143 24.95 -18.78 12.94
N GLY A 144 24.72 -17.47 12.88
CA GLY A 144 25.72 -16.44 13.17
C GLY A 144 25.83 -16.05 14.64
N LEU A 145 24.94 -16.54 15.51
CA LEU A 145 24.97 -16.20 16.93
C LEU A 145 26.14 -16.92 17.65
N SER A 146 26.77 -16.21 18.58
CA SER A 146 27.84 -16.76 19.43
C SER A 146 27.31 -17.49 20.67
N SER A 147 26.04 -17.30 21.00
CA SER A 147 25.32 -17.92 22.13
C SER A 147 23.97 -18.46 21.67
N GLU A 148 23.31 -19.22 22.53
CA GLU A 148 21.92 -19.62 22.28
C GLU A 148 21.02 -18.38 22.14
N PRO A 149 20.02 -18.41 21.24
CA PRO A 149 19.12 -17.29 21.05
C PRO A 149 18.23 -17.06 22.26
N ASP A 150 17.95 -15.80 22.53
CA ASP A 150 17.10 -15.37 23.64
C ASP A 150 15.99 -14.39 23.21
N ALA A 151 15.24 -13.85 24.16
CA ALA A 151 14.10 -13.00 23.86
C ALA A 151 14.47 -11.67 23.19
N ASP A 152 15.72 -11.20 23.32
CA ASP A 152 16.18 -9.97 22.68
C ASP A 152 16.33 -10.16 21.17
N ASP A 153 16.57 -11.41 20.71
CA ASP A 153 16.59 -11.77 19.29
C ASP A 153 15.21 -11.78 18.64
N ALA A 154 14.13 -11.82 19.43
CA ALA A 154 12.77 -12.05 18.92
C ALA A 154 12.33 -11.00 17.91
N LEU A 155 12.70 -9.72 18.12
CA LEU A 155 12.34 -8.64 17.21
C LEU A 155 13.04 -8.80 15.85
N ILE A 156 14.32 -9.15 15.86
CA ILE A 156 15.10 -9.39 14.64
C ILE A 156 14.55 -10.61 13.92
N LEU A 157 14.34 -11.72 14.62
CA LEU A 157 13.76 -12.94 14.06
C LEU A 157 12.36 -12.72 13.47
N ALA A 158 11.51 -11.93 14.13
CA ALA A 158 10.17 -11.62 13.61
C ALA A 158 10.24 -10.76 12.35
N SER A 159 11.18 -9.81 12.28
CA SER A 159 11.43 -9.00 11.09
C SER A 159 11.92 -9.87 9.93
N LEU A 160 12.89 -10.76 10.21
CA LEU A 160 13.40 -11.72 9.23
C LEU A 160 12.33 -12.71 8.78
N ALA A 161 11.40 -13.11 9.65
CA ALA A 161 10.28 -13.98 9.31
C ALA A 161 9.35 -13.35 8.26
N LEU A 162 9.05 -12.05 8.37
CA LEU A 162 8.30 -11.35 7.33
C LEU A 162 9.12 -11.27 6.03
N ALA A 163 10.43 -11.02 6.12
CA ALA A 163 11.29 -10.94 4.93
C ALA A 163 11.40 -12.29 4.21
N ASP A 164 11.49 -13.38 4.96
CA ASP A 164 11.46 -14.76 4.47
C ASP A 164 10.14 -15.08 3.75
N LEU A 165 9.00 -14.72 4.34
CA LEU A 165 7.70 -14.85 3.68
C LEU A 165 7.58 -13.97 2.44
N ALA A 166 8.15 -12.76 2.47
CA ALA A 166 8.16 -11.88 1.30
C ALA A 166 8.98 -12.48 0.17
N ASP A 167 10.18 -13.01 0.44
CA ASP A 167 10.99 -13.72 -0.56
C ASP A 167 10.21 -14.89 -1.18
N TYR A 168 9.47 -15.66 -0.37
CA TYR A 168 8.58 -16.71 -0.88
C TYR A 168 7.52 -16.14 -1.83
N ILE A 169 6.78 -15.10 -1.39
CA ILE A 169 5.76 -14.43 -2.20
C ILE A 169 6.34 -13.92 -3.53
N SER A 170 7.52 -13.30 -3.52
CA SER A 170 8.20 -12.81 -4.73
C SER A 170 8.52 -13.94 -5.71
N VAL A 171 8.93 -15.10 -5.21
CA VAL A 171 9.27 -16.24 -6.06
C VAL A 171 8.02 -16.90 -6.65
N VAL A 172 6.96 -17.10 -5.86
CA VAL A 172 5.84 -17.97 -6.29
C VAL A 172 4.55 -17.25 -6.63
N TYR A 173 4.36 -16.00 -6.20
CA TYR A 173 3.09 -15.31 -6.33
C TYR A 173 3.22 -14.04 -7.18
N ASP A 174 3.96 -13.05 -6.71
CA ASP A 174 4.08 -11.73 -7.34
C ASP A 174 5.54 -11.27 -7.31
N SER A 175 6.22 -11.33 -8.45
CA SER A 175 7.66 -11.04 -8.55
C SER A 175 8.04 -9.60 -8.25
N ALA A 176 7.08 -8.67 -8.22
CA ALA A 176 7.34 -7.28 -7.88
C ALA A 176 7.13 -7.03 -6.37
N PHE A 177 6.62 -7.99 -5.61
CA PHE A 177 6.38 -7.82 -4.18
C PHE A 177 7.71 -7.77 -3.40
N GLU A 178 7.88 -6.76 -2.56
CA GLU A 178 9.04 -6.58 -1.70
C GLU A 178 8.63 -5.84 -0.42
N LEU A 179 9.21 -6.18 0.73
CA LEU A 179 8.96 -5.44 1.98
C LEU A 179 9.57 -4.04 1.98
N ILE A 180 10.74 -3.92 1.36
CA ILE A 180 11.53 -2.69 1.31
C ILE A 180 11.81 -2.40 -0.15
N ARG A 181 10.92 -1.66 -0.79
CA ARG A 181 11.28 -0.96 -2.02
C ARG A 181 12.12 0.25 -1.63
N TYR A 182 13.44 0.11 -1.63
CA TYR A 182 14.28 1.28 -1.88
C TYR A 182 13.92 1.77 -3.29
N GLY A 183 13.89 3.09 -3.49
CA GLY A 183 13.50 3.71 -4.76
C GLY A 183 14.42 3.32 -5.91
N GLU A 184 14.32 2.08 -6.38
CA GLU A 184 14.88 1.64 -7.65
C GLU A 184 14.06 2.30 -8.74
N SER A 185 14.71 3.33 -9.30
CA SER A 185 14.30 4.20 -10.36
C SER A 185 13.84 3.45 -11.60
N ALA A 186 12.58 3.02 -11.64
CA ALA A 186 11.81 3.26 -12.85
C ALA A 186 11.26 4.68 -12.72
N ALA A 187 11.91 5.63 -13.38
CA ALA A 187 11.29 6.93 -13.60
C ALA A 187 9.94 6.64 -14.27
N VAL A 188 8.85 7.08 -13.65
CA VAL A 188 7.51 6.82 -14.22
C VAL A 188 7.40 7.42 -15.62
N SER A 189 8.19 8.44 -15.92
CA SER A 189 8.35 9.04 -17.25
C SER A 189 8.92 8.10 -18.32
N ALA A 190 9.50 6.94 -17.94
CA ALA A 190 10.01 5.91 -18.84
C ALA A 190 9.14 4.62 -18.85
N THR A 191 8.15 4.52 -17.97
CA THR A 191 7.24 3.35 -17.87
C THR A 191 6.07 3.53 -18.82
N SER A 192 5.82 2.55 -19.68
CA SER A 192 4.67 2.60 -20.60
C SER A 192 3.32 2.50 -19.85
N MET A 193 2.25 3.01 -20.46
CA MET A 193 0.90 2.91 -19.91
C MET A 193 0.47 1.45 -19.71
N GLU A 194 0.86 0.57 -20.63
CA GLU A 194 0.64 -0.86 -20.60
C GLU A 194 1.33 -1.52 -19.40
N GLU A 195 2.56 -1.10 -19.07
CA GLU A 195 3.27 -1.55 -17.87
C GLU A 195 2.55 -1.13 -16.59
N ILE A 196 2.04 0.12 -16.53
CA ILE A 196 1.26 0.56 -15.36
C ILE A 196 -0.02 -0.27 -15.22
N LYS A 197 -0.75 -0.50 -16.32
CA LYS A 197 -1.97 -1.35 -16.33
C LYS A 197 -1.66 -2.78 -15.88
N ALA A 198 -0.57 -3.36 -16.37
CA ALA A 198 -0.12 -4.68 -15.95
C ALA A 198 0.23 -4.71 -14.46
N ALA A 199 0.92 -3.69 -13.96
CA ALA A 199 1.28 -3.57 -12.54
C ALA A 199 0.05 -3.36 -11.63
N MET A 200 -0.99 -2.65 -12.10
CA MET A 200 -2.28 -2.55 -11.38
C MET A 200 -2.98 -3.91 -11.27
N ALA A 201 -2.80 -4.77 -12.27
CA ALA A 201 -3.34 -6.12 -12.31
C ALA A 201 -2.41 -7.17 -11.66
N ALA A 202 -1.33 -6.75 -11.00
CA ALA A 202 -0.43 -7.67 -10.30
C ALA A 202 -1.18 -8.44 -9.20
N PRO A 203 -0.82 -9.71 -8.92
CA PRO A 203 -1.55 -10.53 -7.96
C PRO A 203 -1.75 -9.87 -6.60
N ILE A 204 -0.71 -9.25 -6.01
CA ILE A 204 -0.87 -8.56 -4.72
C ILE A 204 -1.85 -7.38 -4.81
N MET A 205 -1.85 -6.66 -5.92
CA MET A 205 -2.79 -5.55 -6.14
C MET A 205 -4.23 -6.05 -6.28
N ASN A 206 -4.46 -7.10 -7.07
CA ASN A 206 -5.80 -7.66 -7.29
C ASN A 206 -6.35 -8.38 -6.06
N ASP A 207 -5.55 -9.23 -5.44
CA ASP A 207 -6.04 -10.17 -4.43
C ASP A 207 -6.07 -9.60 -3.02
N PHE A 208 -5.26 -8.57 -2.74
CA PHE A 208 -5.15 -8.00 -1.39
C PHE A 208 -5.46 -6.51 -1.38
N TYR A 209 -4.88 -5.72 -2.29
CA TYR A 209 -5.04 -4.26 -2.22
C TYR A 209 -6.40 -3.76 -2.73
N THR A 210 -6.88 -4.29 -3.85
CA THR A 210 -8.17 -3.91 -4.44
C THR A 210 -9.34 -4.14 -3.48
N PRO A 211 -9.45 -5.29 -2.78
CA PRO A 211 -10.47 -5.48 -1.73
C PRO A 211 -10.39 -4.43 -0.62
N LEU A 212 -9.19 -4.05 -0.18
CA LEU A 212 -9.03 -3.01 0.84
C LEU A 212 -9.58 -1.66 0.36
N VAL A 213 -9.29 -1.27 -0.89
CA VAL A 213 -9.83 -0.02 -1.45
C VAL A 213 -11.36 -0.11 -1.60
N GLN A 214 -11.90 -1.27 -1.99
CA GLN A 214 -13.34 -1.49 -2.07
C GLN A 214 -14.03 -1.36 -0.70
N GLU A 215 -13.40 -1.85 0.37
CA GLU A 215 -13.90 -1.64 1.75
C GLU A 215 -13.89 -0.15 2.13
N LEU A 216 -12.85 0.61 1.74
CA LEU A 216 -12.81 2.06 1.97
C LEU A 216 -13.93 2.79 1.23
N ILE A 217 -14.17 2.42 -0.03
CA ILE A 217 -15.27 2.94 -0.86
C ILE A 217 -16.62 2.61 -0.21
N ALA A 218 -16.83 1.37 0.23
CA ALA A 218 -18.07 0.95 0.89
C ALA A 218 -18.33 1.70 2.21
N GLY A 219 -17.27 2.19 2.86
CA GLY A 219 -17.34 3.04 4.05
C GLY A 219 -17.60 4.53 3.80
N CYS A 220 -17.75 4.97 2.54
CA CYS A 220 -18.10 6.35 2.20
C CYS A 220 -19.61 6.60 2.28
N ASP A 221 -20.01 7.78 2.78
CA ASP A 221 -21.42 8.21 2.74
C ASP A 221 -21.75 8.76 1.35
N SER A 222 -22.53 8.01 0.58
CA SER A 222 -22.93 8.36 -0.80
C SER A 222 -23.70 9.68 -0.91
N ARG A 223 -24.24 10.20 0.20
CA ARG A 223 -24.94 11.50 0.23
C ARG A 223 -23.99 12.70 0.29
N ARG A 224 -22.72 12.48 0.66
CA ARG A 224 -21.69 13.51 0.85
C ARG A 224 -20.69 13.51 -0.30
N ARG A 225 -20.06 14.66 -0.53
CA ARG A 225 -18.88 14.72 -1.41
C ARG A 225 -17.73 13.99 -0.77
N GLN A 226 -16.94 13.29 -1.56
CA GLN A 226 -15.70 12.65 -1.13
C GLN A 226 -14.54 13.30 -1.86
N LEU A 227 -13.68 14.00 -1.12
CA LEU A 227 -12.38 14.43 -1.61
C LEU A 227 -11.35 13.36 -1.21
N ILE A 228 -10.83 12.65 -2.22
CA ILE A 228 -9.88 11.56 -2.03
C ILE A 228 -8.49 12.08 -2.37
N CYS A 229 -7.68 12.36 -1.35
CA CYS A 229 -6.33 12.89 -1.49
C CYS A 229 -5.31 11.75 -1.39
N VAL A 230 -4.75 11.31 -2.51
CA VAL A 230 -3.74 10.25 -2.55
C VAL A 230 -2.33 10.86 -2.51
N SER A 231 -1.62 10.64 -1.42
CA SER A 231 -0.26 11.18 -1.21
C SER A 231 0.79 10.17 -1.66
N CYS A 232 1.28 10.30 -2.89
CA CYS A 232 2.29 9.45 -3.52
C CYS A 232 3.73 9.94 -3.23
N PRO A 233 4.46 9.29 -2.32
CA PRO A 233 5.79 9.76 -1.88
C PRO A 233 6.91 9.56 -2.91
N PHE A 234 6.90 8.45 -3.65
CA PHE A 234 8.00 8.03 -4.53
C PHE A 234 7.49 7.05 -5.63
N PRO A 235 8.25 6.83 -6.72
CA PRO A 235 7.82 6.06 -7.89
C PRO A 235 7.21 4.69 -7.61
N GLY A 236 7.80 3.93 -6.69
CA GLY A 236 7.33 2.60 -6.30
C GLY A 236 5.90 2.53 -5.75
N THR A 237 5.27 3.67 -5.45
CA THR A 237 3.87 3.75 -4.98
C THR A 237 2.88 4.25 -6.04
N VAL A 238 3.35 4.67 -7.22
CA VAL A 238 2.51 5.33 -8.23
C VAL A 238 1.43 4.40 -8.76
N THR A 239 1.76 3.14 -9.09
CA THR A 239 0.77 2.16 -9.55
C THR A 239 -0.38 2.02 -8.57
N ALA A 240 -0.09 1.90 -7.28
CA ALA A 240 -1.11 1.73 -6.26
C ALA A 240 -1.88 3.03 -6.01
N ALA A 241 -1.23 4.19 -6.11
CA ALA A 241 -1.88 5.49 -6.03
C ALA A 241 -2.89 5.69 -7.18
N LEU A 242 -2.48 5.40 -8.42
CA LEU A 242 -3.35 5.48 -9.59
C LEU A 242 -4.49 4.46 -9.51
N LEU A 243 -4.21 3.23 -9.06
CA LEU A 243 -5.24 2.21 -8.85
C LEU A 243 -6.28 2.67 -7.82
N THR A 244 -5.84 3.34 -6.74
CA THR A 244 -6.74 3.93 -5.75
C THR A 244 -7.67 4.93 -6.40
N CYS A 245 -7.11 5.93 -7.09
CA CYS A 245 -7.91 6.96 -7.75
C CYS A 245 -8.89 6.34 -8.75
N LYS A 246 -8.42 5.40 -9.58
CA LYS A 246 -9.23 4.67 -10.54
C LYS A 246 -10.43 3.98 -9.88
N LEU A 247 -10.20 3.18 -8.83
CA LEU A 247 -11.28 2.45 -8.15
C LEU A 247 -12.30 3.39 -7.51
N PHE A 248 -11.86 4.52 -6.95
CA PHE A 248 -12.76 5.53 -6.39
C PHE A 248 -13.60 6.22 -7.47
N LYS A 249 -13.04 6.50 -8.65
CA LYS A 249 -13.78 7.04 -9.81
C LYS A 249 -14.78 6.01 -10.37
N GLU A 250 -14.35 4.77 -10.53
CA GLU A 250 -15.18 3.67 -11.07
C GLU A 250 -16.29 3.21 -10.11
N ALA A 251 -16.24 3.61 -8.84
CA ALA A 251 -17.28 3.32 -7.86
C ALA A 251 -18.66 3.92 -8.21
N GLY A 252 -18.74 4.81 -9.22
CA GLY A 252 -20.00 5.36 -9.72
C GLY A 252 -20.70 6.30 -8.73
N MET A 253 -19.94 6.87 -7.79
CA MET A 253 -20.43 7.87 -6.85
C MET A 253 -20.46 9.24 -7.52
N ASP A 254 -21.64 9.87 -7.60
CA ASP A 254 -21.87 11.18 -8.25
C ASP A 254 -20.96 12.32 -7.77
N LYS A 255 -20.34 12.17 -6.59
CA LYS A 255 -19.66 13.25 -5.86
C LYS A 255 -18.29 12.86 -5.33
N VAL A 256 -17.51 12.12 -6.11
CA VAL A 256 -16.11 11.81 -5.77
C VAL A 256 -15.14 12.60 -6.63
N PHE A 257 -14.13 13.16 -5.98
CA PHE A 257 -13.05 13.90 -6.62
C PHE A 257 -11.71 13.39 -6.09
N THR A 258 -10.90 12.83 -6.98
CA THR A 258 -9.62 12.20 -6.68
C THR A 258 -8.48 13.15 -7.02
N VAL A 259 -7.63 13.42 -6.03
CA VAL A 259 -6.46 14.28 -6.18
C VAL A 259 -5.23 13.49 -5.79
N MET A 260 -4.27 13.37 -6.69
CA MET A 260 -2.98 12.76 -6.40
C MET A 260 -1.92 13.85 -6.20
N GLY A 261 -1.11 13.73 -5.15
CA GLY A 261 -0.01 14.66 -4.85
C GLY A 261 1.18 13.93 -4.23
N GLY A 262 2.19 14.67 -3.79
CA GLY A 262 3.36 14.12 -3.11
C GLY A 262 4.65 14.18 -3.92
N GLY A 263 5.72 13.58 -3.37
CA GLY A 263 7.08 13.67 -3.93
C GLY A 263 7.14 13.25 -5.40
N CYS A 264 6.59 12.08 -5.72
CA CYS A 264 6.61 11.54 -7.08
C CYS A 264 5.77 12.37 -8.06
N VAL A 265 4.67 12.96 -7.59
CA VAL A 265 3.88 13.90 -8.41
C VAL A 265 4.73 15.13 -8.76
N ASN A 266 5.48 15.63 -7.79
CA ASN A 266 6.34 16.81 -7.96
C ASN A 266 7.59 16.59 -8.79
N THR A 267 8.04 15.35 -8.96
CA THR A 267 9.26 15.00 -9.68
C THR A 267 8.93 14.26 -10.97
N ASP A 268 8.51 13.00 -10.86
CA ASP A 268 8.40 12.07 -11.99
C ASP A 268 7.18 12.33 -12.87
N LEU A 269 6.09 12.83 -12.27
CA LEU A 269 4.84 13.11 -12.99
C LEU A 269 4.65 14.58 -13.36
N ARG A 270 5.57 15.48 -12.95
CA ARG A 270 5.42 16.93 -13.17
C ARG A 270 5.31 17.29 -14.64
N ASP A 271 6.12 16.65 -15.47
CA ASP A 271 6.16 16.87 -16.91
C ASP A 271 5.48 15.74 -17.70
N CYS A 272 4.73 14.85 -17.01
CA CYS A 272 4.00 13.78 -17.66
C CYS A 272 2.87 14.36 -18.53
N LYS A 273 2.91 14.07 -19.83
CA LYS A 273 1.93 14.54 -20.82
C LYS A 273 0.88 13.48 -21.19
N GLU A 274 0.86 12.37 -20.46
CA GLU A 274 -0.06 11.27 -20.73
C GLU A 274 -1.49 11.66 -20.34
N SER A 275 -2.27 12.12 -21.33
CA SER A 275 -3.71 12.42 -21.19
C SER A 275 -4.50 11.26 -20.58
N LEU A 276 -4.04 10.02 -20.80
CA LEU A 276 -4.65 8.82 -20.25
C LEU A 276 -4.60 8.73 -18.71
N LEU A 277 -3.72 9.47 -18.03
CA LEU A 277 -3.78 9.54 -16.56
C LEU A 277 -5.07 10.20 -16.07
N ALA A 278 -5.72 11.04 -16.88
CA ALA A 278 -7.04 11.59 -16.58
C ALA A 278 -8.13 10.51 -16.45
N GLU A 279 -7.94 9.34 -17.08
CA GLU A 279 -8.84 8.19 -16.88
C GLU A 279 -8.86 7.74 -15.42
N TRP A 280 -7.75 7.88 -14.70
CA TRP A 280 -7.58 7.33 -13.35
C TRP A 280 -7.61 8.37 -12.25
N VAL A 281 -7.19 9.61 -12.51
CA VAL A 281 -7.16 10.68 -11.50
C VAL A 281 -7.77 11.95 -12.06
N ASP A 282 -8.55 12.66 -11.25
CA ASP A 282 -9.20 13.91 -11.68
C ASP A 282 -8.23 15.09 -11.73
N ALA A 283 -7.15 15.00 -10.96
CA ALA A 283 -6.41 16.16 -10.52
C ALA A 283 -5.03 15.83 -9.94
N PHE A 284 -4.02 16.62 -10.32
CA PHE A 284 -2.73 16.64 -9.62
C PHE A 284 -2.61 17.84 -8.70
N SER A 285 -2.12 17.59 -7.48
CA SER A 285 -1.73 18.61 -6.52
C SER A 285 -0.22 18.66 -6.41
N PHE A 286 0.38 19.72 -6.95
CA PHE A 286 1.82 19.94 -6.87
C PHE A 286 2.26 20.63 -5.57
N ASP A 287 3.56 20.65 -5.38
CA ASP A 287 4.32 21.22 -4.28
C ASP A 287 3.86 20.65 -2.92
N ARG A 288 3.63 21.50 -1.91
CA ARG A 288 3.19 21.06 -0.57
C ARG A 288 1.69 20.76 -0.48
N GLY A 289 0.93 20.96 -1.55
CA GLY A 289 -0.52 20.74 -1.61
C GLY A 289 -1.42 21.68 -0.78
N TYR A 290 -0.91 22.37 0.25
CA TYR A 290 -1.76 23.26 1.06
C TYR A 290 -2.42 24.37 0.22
N GLY A 291 -1.67 24.98 -0.70
CA GLY A 291 -2.19 26.04 -1.58
C GLY A 291 -3.27 25.52 -2.53
N SER A 292 -3.04 24.38 -3.19
CA SER A 292 -4.01 23.78 -4.12
C SER A 292 -5.32 23.40 -3.42
N TYR A 293 -5.26 22.84 -2.22
CA TYR A 293 -6.45 22.50 -1.44
C TYR A 293 -7.15 23.72 -0.85
N TRP A 294 -6.40 24.75 -0.44
CA TRP A 294 -6.96 26.03 -0.04
C TRP A 294 -7.77 26.65 -1.19
N ASP A 295 -7.18 26.71 -2.38
CA ASP A 295 -7.85 27.25 -3.56
C ASP A 295 -9.04 26.39 -3.99
N PHE A 296 -8.96 25.06 -3.85
CA PHE A 296 -10.08 24.15 -4.08
C PHE A 296 -11.29 24.52 -3.21
N PHE A 297 -11.11 24.63 -1.89
CA PHE A 297 -12.20 24.93 -0.97
C PHE A 297 -12.72 26.37 -1.10
N ARG A 298 -11.85 27.32 -1.44
CA ARG A 298 -12.25 28.69 -1.75
C ARG A 298 -13.22 28.78 -2.94
N HIS A 299 -13.12 27.88 -3.91
CA HIS A 299 -13.91 27.90 -5.15
C HIS A 299 -14.91 26.74 -5.25
N ILE A 300 -15.12 25.97 -4.18
CA ILE A 300 -15.94 24.75 -4.20
C ILE A 300 -17.41 25.02 -4.58
N GLU A 301 -17.92 26.22 -4.28
CA GLU A 301 -19.28 26.65 -4.65
C GLU A 301 -19.40 27.08 -6.12
N THR A 302 -18.37 27.70 -6.69
CA THR A 302 -18.34 28.04 -8.12
C THR A 302 -18.27 26.82 -9.03
N LEU A 303 -17.86 25.66 -8.50
CA LEU A 303 -17.95 24.36 -9.18
C LEU A 303 -19.39 23.81 -9.24
N GLU A 304 -20.32 24.32 -8.42
CA GLU A 304 -21.71 23.83 -8.37
C GLU A 304 -22.61 24.41 -9.48
N CYS A 305 -22.16 25.44 -10.20
CA CYS A 305 -23.04 26.28 -11.04
C CYS A 305 -23.05 25.96 -12.55
N SER A 306 -22.35 24.93 -13.04
CA SER A 306 -22.27 24.66 -14.49
C SER A 306 -23.22 23.55 -14.95
N GLN A 307 -24.49 23.91 -15.17
CA GLN A 307 -25.37 23.24 -16.15
C GLN A 307 -24.95 23.48 -17.61
N CYS A 308 -23.69 23.87 -17.85
CA CYS A 308 -23.16 24.30 -19.15
C CYS A 308 -21.77 23.69 -19.42
N GLY A 309 -21.73 22.37 -19.60
CA GLY A 309 -20.89 21.70 -20.61
C GLY A 309 -19.36 21.78 -20.55
N THR A 310 -18.73 22.49 -19.61
CA THR A 310 -17.26 22.49 -19.47
C THR A 310 -16.86 22.57 -17.99
N GLU A 311 -16.41 21.44 -17.43
CA GLU A 311 -15.88 21.34 -16.07
C GLU A 311 -14.57 22.14 -15.92
N ARG A 312 -14.64 23.28 -15.24
CA ARG A 312 -13.47 24.03 -14.78
C ARG A 312 -13.05 23.51 -13.41
N VAL A 313 -11.88 22.91 -13.30
CA VAL A 313 -11.22 22.58 -12.02
C VAL A 313 -10.60 23.87 -11.44
N PRO A 314 -10.60 24.10 -10.10
CA PRO A 314 -10.04 25.32 -9.50
C PRO A 314 -8.54 25.50 -9.77
N LEU A 315 -8.14 26.75 -9.98
CA LEU A 315 -6.75 27.22 -10.09
C LEU A 315 -5.89 26.60 -8.96
N GLY A 316 -4.84 25.87 -9.31
CA GLY A 316 -3.88 25.24 -8.38
C GLY A 316 -3.91 23.71 -8.35
N ILE A 317 -5.03 23.12 -8.78
CA ILE A 317 -5.10 21.71 -9.16
C ILE A 317 -4.94 21.64 -10.67
N TYR A 318 -3.88 20.99 -11.15
CA TYR A 318 -3.65 20.87 -12.57
C TYR A 318 -4.53 19.73 -13.08
N LYS A 319 -5.50 20.09 -13.93
CA LYS A 319 -6.30 19.12 -14.66
C LYS A 319 -5.36 18.38 -15.61
N THR A 320 -5.33 17.06 -15.50
CA THR A 320 -4.80 16.21 -16.58
C THR A 320 -5.68 16.47 -17.79
N ASN A 321 -5.09 17.00 -18.86
CA ASN A 321 -5.82 17.30 -20.10
C ASN A 321 -6.34 16.03 -20.75
#